data_AF-A0A932VRI3-F1
#
_entry.id   AF-A0A932VRI3-F1
#
_cell.length_a   1.000
_cell.length_b   1.000
_cell.length_c   1.000
_cell.angle_alpha   90.00
_cell.angle_beta   90.00
_cell.angle_gamma   90.00
#
_symmetry.space_group_name_H-M   'P 1'
#
loop_
_entity.id
_entity.type
_entity.pdbx_description
1 polymer ?
#
loop_
_entity_poly.entity_id
_entity_poly.type
_entity_poly.pdbx_seq_one_letter_code
_entity_poly.pdbx_strand_id
1 'polypeptide(L)'
;MGNIDKQAAKGAVEGYLGRSKSIFNESLLDIAEQKIVDLRSDKGFSFPTNEGMRKITKRPEIEKLDKDPSLSKLREIIRTTIDGVQNLKKGGLYVGVNAFHHGHLAYLSKSEAILAVDMNELVPYGFAFIVGLTAGAKDPESFKKQVSLLTTSPEKLRDFFEDTELGRTALVQSDADEAQFARKRLLTGLLSTLEEFNPKIHGQRKIPPVFCNDTDAYNYFRTLIVQDKVAGGIAKLQGKKLLGAIASAMDSFELALPQLNTLYVSSCFDPRFAGPKSRLKFLDDLRMKGFDNIQIVESFLNSGWIIYDVE
;
A
#
# COMPACT_ATOMS: atom_id res chain seq x y z
N MET A 1 15.86 -16.57 -16.60
CA MET A 1 14.48 -16.12 -16.31
C MET A 1 14.24 -16.35 -14.83
N GLY A 2 13.93 -15.31 -14.05
CA GLY A 2 13.70 -15.49 -12.60
C GLY A 2 12.32 -16.07 -12.38
N ASN A 3 12.20 -17.39 -12.23
CA ASN A 3 10.89 -18.01 -12.01
C ASN A 3 10.32 -17.56 -10.65
N ILE A 4 9.07 -17.08 -10.64
CA ILE A 4 8.30 -16.90 -9.40
C ILE A 4 8.04 -18.29 -8.83
N ASP A 5 8.28 -18.46 -7.54
CA ASP A 5 7.78 -19.61 -6.80
C ASP A 5 6.26 -19.49 -6.65
N LYS A 6 5.55 -20.21 -7.53
CA LYS A 6 4.08 -20.19 -7.60
C LYS A 6 3.42 -20.70 -6.32
N GLN A 7 4.01 -21.70 -5.66
CA GLN A 7 3.45 -22.26 -4.43
C GLN A 7 3.60 -21.27 -3.28
N ALA A 8 4.75 -20.62 -3.17
CA ALA A 8 4.96 -19.57 -2.18
C ALA A 8 4.02 -18.37 -2.42
N ALA A 9 3.85 -17.95 -3.67
CA ALA A 9 2.93 -16.86 -4.03
C ALA A 9 1.48 -17.20 -3.67
N LYS A 10 1.01 -18.40 -4.01
CA LYS A 10 -0.33 -18.88 -3.70
C LYS A 10 -0.57 -18.96 -2.18
N GLY A 11 0.32 -19.63 -1.44
CA GLY A 11 0.19 -19.76 0.01
C GLY A 11 0.15 -18.41 0.73
N ALA A 12 0.96 -17.45 0.29
CA ALA A 12 0.95 -16.09 0.85
C ALA A 12 -0.35 -15.34 0.57
N VAL A 13 -0.93 -15.51 -0.62
CA VAL A 13 -2.24 -14.93 -0.95
C VAL A 13 -3.34 -15.55 -0.10
N GLU A 14 -3.37 -16.88 0.02
CA GLU A 14 -4.34 -17.60 0.84
C GLU A 14 -4.25 -17.18 2.31
N GLY A 15 -3.03 -17.10 2.86
CA GLY A 15 -2.76 -16.62 4.21
C GLY A 15 -3.27 -15.20 4.43
N TYR A 16 -2.95 -14.28 3.51
CA TYR A 16 -3.45 -12.90 3.54
C TYR A 16 -4.99 -12.82 3.50
N LEU A 17 -5.64 -13.53 2.56
CA LEU A 17 -7.09 -13.51 2.40
C LEU A 17 -7.80 -14.16 3.60
N GLY A 18 -7.26 -15.27 4.12
CA GLY A 18 -7.76 -15.94 5.32
C GLY A 18 -7.67 -15.06 6.55
N ARG A 19 -6.52 -14.41 6.78
CA ARG A 19 -6.32 -13.47 7.89
C ARG A 19 -7.22 -12.24 7.77
N SER A 20 -7.35 -11.71 6.56
CA SER A 20 -8.25 -10.59 6.25
C SER A 20 -9.70 -10.93 6.61
N LYS A 21 -10.17 -12.12 6.24
CA LYS A 21 -11.50 -12.61 6.60
C LYS A 21 -11.68 -12.75 8.11
N SER A 22 -10.67 -13.23 8.83
CA SER A 22 -10.72 -13.34 10.30
C SER A 22 -10.86 -11.97 10.98
N ILE A 23 -10.13 -10.95 10.50
CA ILE A 23 -10.10 -9.62 11.12
C ILE A 23 -11.36 -8.81 10.78
N PHE A 24 -11.83 -8.88 9.53
CA PHE A 24 -12.95 -8.06 9.04
C PHE A 24 -14.30 -8.80 9.01
N ASN A 25 -14.30 -10.11 9.24
CA ASN A 25 -15.46 -11.00 9.12
C ASN A 25 -16.13 -10.94 7.72
N GLU A 26 -15.33 -10.68 6.69
CA GLU A 26 -15.78 -10.49 5.31
C GLU A 26 -14.74 -11.05 4.34
N SER A 27 -15.20 -11.67 3.25
CA SER A 27 -14.32 -12.17 2.19
C SER A 27 -13.96 -11.03 1.23
N LEU A 28 -12.67 -10.64 1.19
CA LEU A 28 -12.18 -9.69 0.20
C LEU A 28 -12.41 -10.17 -1.24
N LEU A 29 -12.37 -11.48 -1.45
CA LEU A 29 -12.60 -12.09 -2.76
C LEU A 29 -14.07 -11.89 -3.17
N ASP A 30 -15.02 -12.25 -2.31
CA ASP A 30 -16.46 -12.15 -2.61
C ASP A 30 -16.87 -10.69 -2.85
N ILE A 31 -16.31 -9.76 -2.07
CA ILE A 31 -16.57 -8.32 -2.25
C ILE A 31 -16.00 -7.82 -3.58
N ALA A 32 -14.76 -8.20 -3.92
CA ALA A 32 -14.17 -7.83 -5.20
C ALA A 32 -14.98 -8.39 -6.38
N GLU A 33 -15.43 -9.64 -6.29
CA GLU A 33 -16.29 -10.28 -7.29
C GLU A 33 -17.61 -9.50 -7.48
N GLN A 34 -18.33 -9.21 -6.40
CA GLN A 34 -19.56 -8.44 -6.46
C GLN A 34 -19.32 -7.05 -7.07
N LYS A 35 -18.23 -6.39 -6.68
CA LYS A 35 -17.89 -5.08 -7.23
C LYS A 35 -17.66 -5.13 -8.73
N ILE A 36 -17.01 -6.16 -9.24
CA ILE A 36 -16.75 -6.32 -10.67
C ILE A 36 -18.06 -6.62 -11.42
N VAL A 37 -18.95 -7.43 -10.84
CA VAL A 37 -20.30 -7.65 -11.41
C VAL A 37 -21.07 -6.34 -11.50
N ASP A 38 -21.06 -5.53 -10.44
CA ASP A 38 -21.74 -4.24 -10.41
C ASP A 38 -21.20 -3.29 -11.49
N LEU A 39 -19.87 -3.24 -11.68
CA LEU A 39 -19.22 -2.45 -12.72
C LEU A 39 -19.68 -2.85 -14.14
N ARG A 40 -19.93 -4.14 -14.39
CA ARG A 40 -20.43 -4.62 -15.69
C ARG A 40 -21.90 -4.29 -15.96
N SER A 41 -22.67 -3.99 -14.92
CA SER A 41 -24.13 -3.82 -15.00
C SER A 41 -24.60 -2.39 -15.34
N ASP A 42 -23.67 -1.51 -15.74
CA ASP A 42 -23.95 -0.13 -16.18
C ASP A 42 -24.66 0.76 -15.13
N LYS A 43 -24.57 0.40 -13.84
CA LYS A 43 -24.91 1.29 -12.72
C LYS A 43 -23.79 2.30 -12.48
N GLY A 44 -23.55 3.14 -13.49
CA GLY A 44 -22.83 4.42 -13.45
C GLY A 44 -21.68 4.54 -12.46
N PHE A 45 -20.49 4.12 -12.85
CA PHE A 45 -19.25 4.55 -12.19
C PHE A 45 -18.51 5.54 -13.09
N SER A 46 -18.54 6.83 -12.75
CA SER A 46 -17.62 7.80 -13.34
C SER A 46 -16.29 7.75 -12.59
N PHE A 47 -15.25 7.17 -13.18
CA PHE A 47 -13.90 7.57 -12.77
C PHE A 47 -13.75 9.07 -13.06
N PRO A 48 -13.06 9.84 -12.21
CA PRO A 48 -12.57 11.15 -12.62
C PRO A 48 -11.76 10.93 -13.90
N THR A 49 -12.27 11.44 -15.02
CA THR A 49 -11.66 11.25 -16.34
C THR A 49 -10.20 11.68 -16.27
N ASN A 50 -9.34 10.93 -16.98
CA ASN A 50 -7.89 11.10 -16.98
C ASN A 50 -7.40 12.53 -17.31
N GLU A 51 -8.26 13.44 -17.76
CA GLU A 51 -7.90 14.85 -18.00
C GLU A 51 -7.47 15.61 -16.75
N GLY A 52 -8.03 15.28 -15.57
CA GLY A 52 -7.62 15.89 -14.31
C GLY A 52 -6.20 15.51 -13.86
N MET A 53 -5.73 14.31 -14.23
CA MET A 53 -4.39 13.80 -13.85
C MET A 53 -3.34 13.98 -14.96
N ARG A 54 -3.73 14.15 -16.23
CA ARG A 54 -2.81 14.32 -17.38
C ARG A 54 -2.03 15.64 -17.39
N LYS A 55 -2.36 16.61 -16.53
CA LYS A 55 -1.59 17.86 -16.42
C LYS A 55 -0.29 17.76 -15.60
N ILE A 56 0.04 16.59 -15.04
CA ILE A 56 1.25 16.40 -14.23
C ILE A 56 2.15 15.29 -14.82
N THR A 57 2.45 15.33 -16.12
CA THR A 57 3.41 14.38 -16.71
C THR A 57 4.21 15.02 -17.85
N LYS A 58 5.13 15.90 -17.49
CA LYS A 58 6.45 15.93 -18.13
C LYS A 58 7.48 15.89 -17.02
N ARG A 59 8.10 14.71 -16.83
CA ARG A 59 9.26 14.58 -15.93
C ARG A 59 10.40 15.40 -16.54
N PRO A 60 11.00 16.36 -15.83
CA PRO A 60 12.19 17.04 -16.33
C PRO A 60 13.33 16.02 -16.45
N GLU A 61 14.16 16.17 -17.47
CA GLU A 61 15.39 15.39 -17.66
C GLU A 61 16.28 15.55 -16.42
N ILE A 62 16.65 14.43 -15.80
CA ILE A 62 17.30 14.39 -14.48
C ILE A 62 18.62 15.19 -14.45
N GLU A 63 19.36 15.22 -15.55
CA GLU A 63 20.62 15.96 -15.66
C GLU A 63 20.45 17.49 -15.62
N LYS A 64 19.23 18.01 -15.86
CA LYS A 64 18.91 19.45 -15.77
C LYS A 64 18.42 19.88 -14.39
N LEU A 65 18.14 18.93 -13.48
CA LEU A 65 17.56 19.21 -12.15
C LEU A 65 18.58 19.74 -11.12
N ASP A 66 19.88 19.57 -11.32
CA ASP A 66 20.85 19.98 -10.29
C ASP A 66 21.06 21.49 -10.17
N LYS A 67 20.69 22.24 -11.22
CA LYS A 67 20.98 23.67 -11.37
C LYS A 67 19.76 24.60 -11.34
N ASP A 68 18.55 24.06 -11.12
CA ASP A 68 17.30 24.84 -11.15
C ASP A 68 16.87 25.30 -9.73
N PRO A 69 16.83 26.62 -9.45
CA PRO A 69 16.40 27.18 -8.15
C PRO A 69 14.95 26.85 -7.76
N SER A 70 14.09 26.53 -8.73
CA SER A 70 12.67 26.17 -8.51
C SER A 70 12.49 24.78 -7.88
N LEU A 71 13.55 23.97 -7.80
CA LEU A 71 13.57 22.64 -7.18
C LEU A 71 13.91 22.64 -5.68
N SER A 72 14.14 23.80 -5.08
CA SER A 72 14.33 23.95 -3.63
C SER A 72 13.20 23.31 -2.83
N LYS A 73 11.95 23.48 -3.29
CA LYS A 73 10.76 22.87 -2.70
C LYS A 73 10.77 21.34 -2.81
N LEU A 74 11.14 20.78 -3.96
CA LEU A 74 11.26 19.33 -4.15
C LEU A 74 12.38 18.73 -3.27
N ARG A 75 13.51 19.43 -3.13
CA ARG A 75 14.60 19.03 -2.23
C ARG A 75 14.19 19.08 -0.77
N GLU A 76 13.36 20.04 -0.36
CA GLU A 76 12.82 20.13 0.99
C GLU A 76 11.84 18.99 1.27
N ILE A 77 10.95 18.70 0.32
CA ILE A 77 10.00 17.57 0.33
C ILE A 77 10.68 16.22 0.51
N ILE A 78 11.72 15.97 -0.28
CA ILE A 78 12.51 14.74 -0.18
C ILE A 78 13.22 14.68 1.18
N ARG A 79 13.68 15.82 1.71
CA ARG A 79 14.35 15.89 3.02
C ARG A 79 13.38 15.54 4.14
N THR A 80 12.24 16.22 4.23
CA THR A 80 11.22 15.96 5.28
C THR A 80 10.70 14.53 5.22
N THR A 81 10.55 13.97 4.02
CA THR A 81 10.18 12.56 3.85
C THR A 81 11.25 11.62 4.43
N ILE A 82 12.52 11.82 4.09
CA ILE A 82 13.64 10.97 4.55
C ILE A 82 13.88 11.13 6.04
N ASP A 83 13.92 12.37 6.54
CA ASP A 83 14.19 12.67 7.95
C ASP A 83 13.02 12.21 8.85
N GLY A 84 11.78 12.33 8.37
CA GLY A 84 10.60 11.83 9.08
C GLY A 84 10.68 10.31 9.27
N VAL A 85 10.89 9.55 8.19
CA VAL A 85 10.81 8.08 8.26
C VAL A 85 11.97 7.42 9.02
N GLN A 86 13.06 8.14 9.27
CA GLN A 86 14.17 7.64 10.09
C GLN A 86 13.78 7.54 11.58
N ASN A 87 12.87 8.40 12.05
CA ASN A 87 12.46 8.49 13.45
C ASN A 87 11.10 7.81 13.73
N LEU A 88 10.76 6.77 12.95
CA LEU A 88 9.52 6.05 13.20
C LEU A 88 9.57 5.29 14.53
N LYS A 89 8.47 5.32 15.31
CA LYS A 89 8.26 4.45 16.47
C LYS A 89 8.41 3.00 16.05
N LYS A 90 9.09 2.20 16.88
CA LYS A 90 9.50 0.83 16.54
C LYS A 90 8.57 -0.23 17.12
N GLY A 91 8.34 -1.32 16.39
CA GLY A 91 7.58 -2.49 16.85
C GLY A 91 6.08 -2.38 16.61
N GLY A 92 5.31 -3.38 17.10
CA GLY A 92 3.86 -3.34 17.11
C GLY A 92 3.20 -3.42 15.73
N LEU A 93 1.90 -3.09 15.69
CA LEU A 93 1.11 -3.05 14.46
C LEU A 93 1.39 -1.78 13.67
N TYR A 94 1.65 -1.95 12.38
CA TYR A 94 1.50 -0.90 11.38
C TYR A 94 0.11 -0.98 10.76
N VAL A 95 -0.61 0.15 10.73
CA VAL A 95 -1.87 0.30 10.01
C VAL A 95 -1.66 1.32 8.91
N GLY A 96 -2.12 1.04 7.69
CA GLY A 96 -1.92 1.97 6.58
C GLY A 96 -3.04 1.97 5.57
N VAL A 97 -3.29 3.13 4.97
CA VAL A 97 -4.10 3.26 3.75
C VAL A 97 -3.29 3.14 2.47
N ASN A 98 -3.94 3.00 1.31
CA ASN A 98 -3.34 2.72 0.00
C ASN A 98 -2.87 1.24 -0.11
N ALA A 99 -2.22 0.84 -1.21
CA ALA A 99 -1.69 -0.53 -1.39
C ALA A 99 -0.16 -0.60 -1.44
N PHE A 100 0.54 0.51 -1.71
CA PHE A 100 1.91 0.41 -2.23
C PHE A 100 3.03 0.68 -1.21
N HIS A 101 2.75 1.42 -0.13
CA HIS A 101 3.78 1.87 0.81
C HIS A 101 3.95 0.98 2.05
N HIS A 102 3.11 -0.04 2.23
CA HIS A 102 3.07 -0.84 3.47
C HIS A 102 4.39 -1.53 3.80
N GLY A 103 5.00 -2.22 2.83
CA GLY A 103 6.28 -2.90 3.05
C GLY A 103 7.43 -1.93 3.36
N HIS A 104 7.39 -0.71 2.82
CA HIS A 104 8.39 0.31 3.11
C HIS A 104 8.25 0.79 4.56
N LEU A 105 7.04 1.20 4.93
CA LEU A 105 6.75 1.78 6.24
C LEU A 105 6.92 0.77 7.36
N ALA A 106 6.41 -0.45 7.18
CA ALA A 106 6.54 -1.52 8.18
C ALA A 106 8.01 -1.86 8.46
N TYR A 107 8.88 -1.84 7.44
CA TYR A 107 10.32 -2.05 7.67
C TYR A 107 10.96 -0.89 8.43
N LEU A 108 10.59 0.35 8.08
CA LEU A 108 11.15 1.54 8.71
C LEU A 108 10.67 1.70 10.16
N SER A 109 9.42 1.32 10.47
CA SER A 109 8.88 1.22 11.83
C SER A 109 9.19 -0.10 12.52
N LYS A 110 9.88 -1.05 11.87
CA LYS A 110 10.11 -2.40 12.41
C LYS A 110 8.83 -3.03 13.00
N SER A 111 7.71 -2.82 12.31
CA SER A 111 6.40 -3.30 12.75
C SER A 111 6.27 -4.80 12.61
N GLU A 112 5.75 -5.43 13.66
CA GLU A 112 5.62 -6.88 13.79
C GLU A 112 4.45 -7.42 12.97
N ALA A 113 3.48 -6.58 12.60
CA ALA A 113 2.40 -6.95 11.69
C ALA A 113 1.90 -5.74 10.88
N ILE A 114 1.16 -6.03 9.81
CA ILE A 114 0.62 -5.05 8.86
C ILE A 114 -0.90 -5.24 8.73
N LEU A 115 -1.64 -4.15 8.91
CA LEU A 115 -3.05 -4.04 8.58
C LEU A 115 -3.25 -2.98 7.47
N ALA A 116 -3.41 -3.44 6.23
CA ALA A 116 -3.62 -2.62 5.04
C ALA A 116 -5.11 -2.34 4.81
N VAL A 117 -5.56 -1.10 4.98
CA VAL A 117 -6.99 -0.76 4.92
C VAL A 117 -7.28 0.25 3.83
N ASP A 118 -8.36 0.10 3.10
CA ASP A 118 -8.81 1.15 2.20
C ASP A 118 -10.33 1.18 2.11
N MET A 119 -10.90 2.34 1.80
CA MET A 119 -12.34 2.43 1.57
C MET A 119 -12.73 1.98 0.16
N ASN A 120 -11.78 1.95 -0.78
CA ASN A 120 -11.99 1.39 -2.10
C ASN A 120 -11.85 -0.13 -2.03
N GLU A 121 -12.96 -0.81 -2.33
CA GLU A 121 -13.10 -2.27 -2.24
C GLU A 121 -12.04 -3.05 -3.03
N LEU A 122 -11.50 -2.47 -4.11
CA LEU A 122 -10.50 -3.14 -4.95
C LEU A 122 -9.06 -2.94 -4.46
N VAL A 123 -8.79 -2.00 -3.56
CA VAL A 123 -7.41 -1.69 -3.11
C VAL A 123 -6.84 -2.79 -2.19
N PRO A 124 -7.53 -3.24 -1.12
CA PRO A 124 -7.04 -4.32 -0.28
C PRO A 124 -6.93 -5.64 -1.03
N TYR A 125 -7.83 -5.87 -2.00
CA TYR A 125 -7.74 -7.00 -2.93
C TYR A 125 -6.50 -6.88 -3.84
N GLY A 126 -6.24 -5.69 -4.41
CA GLY A 126 -5.03 -5.42 -5.19
C GLY A 126 -3.73 -5.54 -4.38
N PHE A 127 -3.78 -5.34 -3.07
CA PHE A 127 -2.61 -5.57 -2.20
C PHE A 127 -2.27 -7.07 -2.05
N ALA A 128 -3.26 -7.97 -2.12
CA ALA A 128 -3.02 -9.42 -2.13
C ALA A 128 -2.11 -9.83 -3.30
N PHE A 129 -2.25 -9.18 -4.46
CA PHE A 129 -1.36 -9.38 -5.61
C PHE A 129 0.09 -8.99 -5.29
N ILE A 130 0.32 -7.88 -4.58
CA ILE A 130 1.66 -7.46 -4.15
C ILE A 130 2.24 -8.46 -3.15
N VAL A 131 1.43 -8.93 -2.20
CA VAL A 131 1.81 -9.96 -1.22
C VAL A 131 2.28 -11.24 -1.93
N GLY A 132 1.50 -11.75 -2.90
CA GLY A 132 1.87 -12.93 -3.68
C GLY A 132 3.17 -12.73 -4.48
N LEU A 133 3.32 -11.58 -5.14
CA LEU A 133 4.54 -11.27 -5.90
C LEU A 133 5.78 -11.20 -5.01
N THR A 134 5.65 -10.59 -3.82
CA THR A 134 6.75 -10.50 -2.87
C THR A 134 7.11 -11.87 -2.28
N ALA A 135 6.13 -12.73 -1.98
CA ALA A 135 6.42 -14.07 -1.46
C ALA A 135 7.12 -14.96 -2.49
N GLY A 136 6.65 -14.92 -3.74
CA GLY A 136 7.14 -15.77 -4.82
C GLY A 136 8.45 -15.30 -5.46
N ALA A 137 8.85 -14.04 -5.30
CA ALA A 137 10.16 -13.57 -5.74
C ALA A 137 11.24 -13.79 -4.67
N LYS A 138 12.45 -14.15 -5.12
CA LYS A 138 13.57 -14.51 -4.24
C LYS A 138 14.23 -13.29 -3.58
N ASP A 139 14.27 -12.18 -4.30
CA ASP A 139 14.99 -10.96 -3.94
C ASP A 139 14.32 -9.73 -4.60
N PRO A 140 14.65 -8.50 -4.16
CA PRO A 140 14.02 -7.29 -4.70
C PRO A 140 14.29 -7.09 -6.20
N GLU A 141 15.41 -7.58 -6.74
CA GLU A 141 15.72 -7.47 -8.17
C GLU A 141 14.81 -8.37 -9.01
N SER A 142 14.60 -9.60 -8.57
CA SER A 142 13.66 -10.56 -9.16
C SER A 142 12.23 -10.02 -9.09
N PHE A 143 11.85 -9.44 -7.95
CA PHE A 143 10.55 -8.76 -7.80
C PHE A 143 10.37 -7.65 -8.84
N LYS A 144 11.35 -6.75 -8.99
CA LYS A 144 11.29 -5.68 -10.00
C LYS A 144 11.17 -6.21 -11.42
N LYS A 145 12.01 -7.20 -11.79
CA LYS A 145 11.97 -7.83 -13.11
C LYS A 145 10.58 -8.41 -13.40
N GLN A 146 9.95 -9.03 -12.40
CA GLN A 146 8.61 -9.56 -12.52
C GLN A 146 7.56 -8.48 -12.67
N VAL A 147 7.57 -7.44 -11.83
CA VAL A 147 6.65 -6.30 -12.00
C VAL A 147 6.78 -5.70 -13.40
N SER A 148 8.01 -5.47 -13.88
CA SER A 148 8.25 -4.98 -15.25
C SER A 148 7.69 -5.92 -16.32
N LEU A 149 7.89 -7.23 -16.19
CA LEU A 149 7.33 -8.21 -17.13
C LEU A 149 5.80 -8.18 -17.17
N LEU A 150 5.15 -8.14 -16.00
CA LEU A 150 3.70 -8.11 -15.88
C LEU A 150 3.09 -6.81 -16.45
N THR A 151 3.85 -5.71 -16.40
CA THR A 151 3.41 -4.42 -16.98
C THR A 151 3.46 -4.38 -18.50
N THR A 152 4.26 -5.24 -19.13
CA THR A 152 4.42 -5.29 -20.59
C THR A 152 3.71 -6.48 -21.23
N SER A 153 3.20 -7.41 -20.43
CA SER A 153 2.65 -8.71 -20.88
C SER A 153 1.33 -9.04 -20.16
N PRO A 154 0.17 -8.62 -20.70
CA PRO A 154 -1.15 -8.86 -20.08
C PRO A 154 -1.46 -10.33 -19.82
N GLU A 155 -0.97 -11.24 -20.65
CA GLU A 155 -1.11 -12.68 -20.49
C GLU A 155 -0.35 -13.19 -19.26
N LYS A 156 0.84 -12.65 -18.97
CA LYS A 156 1.61 -13.00 -17.76
C LYS A 156 0.94 -12.49 -16.50
N LEU A 157 0.30 -11.33 -16.57
CA LEU A 157 -0.56 -10.83 -15.50
C LEU A 157 -1.71 -11.81 -15.22
N ARG A 158 -2.41 -12.25 -16.27
CA ARG A 158 -3.47 -13.26 -16.12
C ARG A 158 -2.95 -14.55 -15.51
N ASP A 159 -1.86 -15.11 -16.05
CA ASP A 159 -1.25 -16.33 -15.55
C ASP A 159 -0.97 -16.24 -14.05
N PHE A 160 -0.40 -15.13 -13.58
CA PHE A 160 -0.13 -14.91 -12.15
C PHE A 160 -1.42 -14.90 -11.31
N PHE A 161 -2.46 -14.21 -11.77
CA PHE A 161 -3.73 -14.18 -11.05
C PHE A 161 -4.37 -15.58 -11.00
N GLU A 162 -4.33 -16.34 -12.09
CA GLU A 162 -4.83 -17.72 -12.15
C GLU A 162 -4.02 -18.64 -11.21
N ASP A 163 -2.69 -18.57 -11.26
CA ASP A 163 -1.78 -19.36 -10.43
C ASP A 163 -1.95 -19.10 -8.92
N THR A 164 -2.32 -17.87 -8.55
CA THR A 164 -2.51 -17.43 -7.15
C THR A 164 -3.95 -17.49 -6.65
N GLU A 165 -4.88 -17.97 -7.49
CA GLU A 165 -6.33 -17.99 -7.23
C GLU A 165 -6.98 -16.62 -6.95
N LEU A 166 -6.24 -15.51 -7.05
CA LEU A 166 -6.82 -14.17 -7.15
C LEU A 166 -7.71 -14.08 -8.40
N GLY A 167 -7.36 -14.81 -9.45
CA GLY A 167 -7.96 -14.75 -10.77
C GLY A 167 -9.33 -15.40 -10.92
N ARG A 168 -10.22 -15.41 -9.91
CA ARG A 168 -11.61 -15.82 -10.16
C ARG A 168 -12.25 -14.86 -11.15
N THR A 169 -12.18 -15.30 -12.42
CA THR A 169 -12.72 -14.89 -13.73
C THR A 169 -13.10 -13.43 -13.97
N ALA A 170 -13.69 -12.72 -13.03
CA ALA A 170 -14.28 -11.41 -13.24
C ALA A 170 -13.25 -10.30 -13.52
N LEU A 171 -12.17 -10.14 -12.74
CA LEU A 171 -11.21 -9.04 -12.96
C LEU A 171 -10.26 -9.33 -14.12
N VAL A 172 -9.96 -10.60 -14.39
CA VAL A 172 -8.87 -11.00 -15.30
C VAL A 172 -9.40 -11.37 -16.69
N GLN A 173 -10.60 -11.94 -16.76
CA GLN A 173 -11.26 -12.30 -18.02
C GLN A 173 -12.28 -11.23 -18.47
N SER A 174 -12.43 -10.13 -17.72
CA SER A 174 -13.23 -9.00 -18.18
C SER A 174 -12.45 -8.15 -19.17
N ASP A 175 -13.02 -8.05 -20.37
CA ASP A 175 -12.65 -7.07 -21.37
C ASP A 175 -13.26 -5.68 -21.11
N ALA A 176 -14.14 -5.53 -20.10
CA ALA A 176 -14.68 -4.22 -19.73
C ALA A 176 -13.55 -3.22 -19.37
N ASP A 177 -13.67 -1.99 -19.88
CA ASP A 177 -12.65 -0.94 -19.78
C ASP A 177 -12.23 -0.65 -18.34
N GLU A 178 -13.14 -0.78 -17.38
CA GLU A 178 -12.92 -0.55 -15.95
C GLU A 178 -12.03 -1.62 -15.34
N ALA A 179 -12.21 -2.89 -15.73
CA ALA A 179 -11.37 -3.99 -15.29
C ALA A 179 -9.97 -3.86 -15.90
N GLN A 180 -9.88 -3.50 -17.18
CA GLN A 180 -8.60 -3.19 -17.84
C GLN A 180 -7.89 -2.02 -17.16
N PHE A 181 -8.64 -0.96 -16.82
CA PHE A 181 -8.13 0.22 -16.12
C PHE A 181 -7.64 -0.10 -14.70
N ALA A 182 -8.39 -0.91 -13.94
CA ALA A 182 -7.99 -1.33 -12.60
C ALA A 182 -6.68 -2.15 -12.64
N ARG A 183 -6.57 -3.12 -13.57
CA ARG A 183 -5.34 -3.90 -13.79
C ARG A 183 -4.16 -3.00 -14.15
N LYS A 184 -4.35 -2.07 -15.10
CA LYS A 184 -3.34 -1.11 -15.50
C LYS A 184 -2.91 -0.21 -14.34
N ARG A 185 -3.85 0.25 -13.51
CA ARG A 185 -3.57 1.16 -12.39
C ARG A 185 -2.82 0.46 -11.25
N LEU A 186 -3.15 -0.80 -10.96
CA LEU A 186 -2.39 -1.61 -9.99
C LEU A 186 -0.92 -1.71 -10.38
N LEU A 187 -0.64 -2.06 -11.64
CA LEU A 187 0.71 -2.22 -12.17
C LEU A 187 1.46 -0.89 -12.33
N THR A 188 0.78 0.16 -12.84
CA THR A 188 1.38 1.49 -13.00
C THR A 188 1.66 2.15 -11.65
N GLY A 189 0.76 1.96 -10.67
CA GLY A 189 0.94 2.43 -9.30
C GLY A 189 2.14 1.76 -8.64
N LEU A 190 2.23 0.43 -8.75
CA LEU A 190 3.36 -0.34 -8.22
C LEU A 190 4.70 0.10 -8.85
N LEU A 191 4.76 0.23 -10.19
CA LEU A 191 5.93 0.77 -10.89
C LEU A 191 6.30 2.18 -10.40
N SER A 192 5.31 3.05 -10.23
CA SER A 192 5.55 4.43 -9.78
C SER A 192 6.15 4.46 -8.37
N THR A 193 5.69 3.58 -7.46
CA THR A 193 6.26 3.45 -6.11
C THR A 193 7.66 2.81 -6.12
N LEU A 194 7.92 1.86 -7.03
CA LEU A 194 9.28 1.33 -7.25
C LEU A 194 10.26 2.43 -7.68
N GLU A 195 9.79 3.36 -8.51
CA GLU A 195 10.57 4.52 -8.96
C GLU A 195 10.69 5.61 -7.88
N GLU A 196 9.69 5.77 -7.01
CA GLU A 196 9.68 6.77 -5.92
C GLU A 196 10.90 6.67 -5.02
N PHE A 197 11.56 5.51 -4.92
CA PHE A 197 12.77 5.31 -4.12
C PHE A 197 14.00 4.89 -4.94
N ASN A 198 14.02 5.20 -6.24
CA ASN A 198 15.15 4.87 -7.10
C ASN A 198 16.35 5.81 -6.84
N PRO A 199 17.53 5.32 -6.41
CA PRO A 199 18.72 6.15 -6.17
C PRO A 199 19.11 7.04 -7.36
N LYS A 200 18.86 6.58 -8.59
CA LYS A 200 19.13 7.36 -9.81
C LYS A 200 18.26 8.60 -9.94
N ILE A 201 17.09 8.63 -9.29
CA ILE A 201 16.14 9.77 -9.29
C ILE A 201 16.46 10.75 -8.16
N HIS A 202 16.97 10.28 -7.01
CA HIS A 202 17.24 11.12 -5.83
C HIS A 202 18.69 11.63 -5.71
N GLY A 203 19.54 11.33 -6.69
CA GLY A 203 20.93 11.79 -6.72
C GLY A 203 21.77 11.27 -5.56
N GLN A 204 22.60 12.13 -4.96
CA GLN A 204 23.53 11.77 -3.88
C GLN A 204 22.88 11.62 -2.48
N ARG A 205 21.56 11.81 -2.36
CA ARG A 205 20.91 11.71 -1.04
C ARG A 205 20.79 10.25 -0.60
N LYS A 206 21.08 10.01 0.68
CA LYS A 206 20.88 8.70 1.32
C LYS A 206 19.39 8.41 1.41
N ILE A 207 18.86 7.67 0.45
CA ILE A 207 17.49 7.15 0.50
C ILE A 207 17.43 6.13 1.66
N PRO A 208 16.38 6.14 2.50
CA PRO A 208 16.18 5.10 3.48
C PRO A 208 16.08 3.73 2.79
N PRO A 209 16.56 2.65 3.44
CA PRO A 209 16.36 1.29 2.93
C PRO A 209 14.87 0.99 2.87
N VAL A 210 14.36 0.64 1.69
CA VAL A 210 12.93 0.36 1.49
C VAL A 210 12.74 -0.96 0.76
N PHE A 211 11.60 -1.63 0.97
CA PHE A 211 11.36 -3.01 0.51
C PHE A 211 11.75 -3.25 -0.96
N CYS A 212 11.58 -2.25 -1.82
CA CYS A 212 11.83 -2.44 -3.24
C CYS A 212 13.30 -2.33 -3.65
N ASN A 213 14.17 -1.66 -2.90
CA ASN A 213 15.54 -1.37 -3.33
C ASN A 213 16.61 -1.92 -2.37
N ASP A 214 16.19 -2.45 -1.23
CA ASP A 214 17.06 -2.95 -0.17
C ASP A 214 16.70 -4.40 0.18
N THR A 215 17.71 -5.26 0.20
CA THR A 215 17.53 -6.71 0.42
C THR A 215 16.99 -7.01 1.82
N ASP A 216 17.44 -6.28 2.84
CA ASP A 216 17.00 -6.50 4.22
C ASP A 216 15.54 -6.04 4.39
N ALA A 217 15.19 -4.90 3.81
CA ALA A 217 13.82 -4.41 3.79
C ALA A 217 12.87 -5.36 3.05
N TYR A 218 13.32 -5.90 1.92
CA TYR A 218 12.56 -6.88 1.15
C TYR A 218 12.33 -8.16 1.95
N ASN A 219 13.40 -8.73 2.51
CA ASN A 219 13.36 -9.96 3.29
C ASN A 219 12.52 -9.79 4.55
N TYR A 220 12.56 -8.62 5.19
CA TYR A 220 11.71 -8.30 6.33
C TYR A 220 10.22 -8.35 5.95
N PHE A 221 9.81 -7.64 4.90
CA PHE A 221 8.41 -7.66 4.46
C PHE A 221 7.98 -9.06 4.01
N ARG A 222 8.84 -9.77 3.27
CA ARG A 222 8.61 -11.17 2.88
C ARG A 222 8.46 -12.09 4.11
N THR A 223 9.22 -11.85 5.18
CA THR A 223 9.11 -12.59 6.45
C THR A 223 7.75 -12.38 7.10
N LEU A 224 7.27 -11.14 7.17
CA LEU A 224 5.92 -10.86 7.70
C LEU A 224 4.83 -11.58 6.89
N ILE A 225 4.98 -11.61 5.56
CA ILE A 225 4.04 -12.31 4.67
C ILE A 225 4.01 -13.81 4.97
N VAL A 226 5.16 -14.48 4.99
CA VAL A 226 5.22 -15.94 5.20
C VAL A 226 4.84 -16.37 6.61
N GLN A 227 4.83 -15.44 7.57
CA GLN A 227 4.36 -15.65 8.94
C GLN A 227 2.88 -15.29 9.13
N ASP A 228 2.14 -15.04 8.05
CA ASP A 228 0.73 -14.62 8.08
C ASP A 228 0.48 -13.36 8.93
N LYS A 229 1.48 -12.48 9.05
CA LYS A 229 1.43 -11.21 9.80
C LYS A 229 1.05 -10.01 8.94
N VAL A 230 0.39 -10.26 7.80
CA VAL A 230 -0.10 -9.23 6.88
C VAL A 230 -1.56 -9.53 6.58
N ALA A 231 -2.42 -8.53 6.79
CA ALA A 231 -3.82 -8.60 6.44
C ALA A 231 -4.27 -7.27 5.83
N GLY A 232 -5.44 -7.29 5.18
CA GLY A 232 -6.07 -6.07 4.78
C GLY A 232 -7.59 -6.14 4.79
N GLY A 233 -8.23 -5.01 4.55
CA GLY A 233 -9.68 -4.96 4.63
C GLY A 233 -10.27 -3.63 4.22
N ILE A 234 -11.59 -3.64 4.09
CA ILE A 234 -12.33 -2.49 3.60
C ILE A 234 -12.80 -1.67 4.79
N ALA A 235 -12.13 -0.56 5.04
CA ALA A 235 -12.46 0.35 6.12
C ALA A 235 -12.20 1.80 5.74
N LYS A 236 -13.13 2.68 6.14
CA LYS A 236 -12.89 4.11 6.10
C LYS A 236 -11.92 4.48 7.21
N LEU A 237 -10.95 5.33 6.89
CA LEU A 237 -9.95 5.80 7.86
C LEU A 237 -10.61 6.36 9.13
N GLN A 238 -11.65 7.18 8.98
CA GLN A 238 -12.38 7.80 10.11
C GLN A 238 -13.63 7.01 10.55
N GLY A 239 -13.65 5.69 10.34
CA GLY A 239 -14.82 4.84 10.58
C GLY A 239 -14.67 3.93 11.81
N LYS A 240 -15.78 3.68 12.51
CA LYS A 240 -15.83 2.71 13.63
C LYS A 240 -15.32 1.31 13.25
N LYS A 241 -15.50 0.93 11.97
CA LYS A 241 -15.02 -0.34 11.41
C LYS A 241 -13.49 -0.46 11.49
N LEU A 242 -12.74 0.64 11.27
CA LEU A 242 -11.29 0.61 11.37
C LEU A 242 -10.83 0.32 12.80
N LEU A 243 -11.39 1.02 13.79
CA LEU A 243 -11.01 0.83 15.19
C LEU A 243 -11.28 -0.59 15.68
N GLY A 244 -12.41 -1.18 15.27
CA GLY A 244 -12.71 -2.59 15.52
C GLY A 244 -11.68 -3.51 14.87
N ALA A 245 -11.34 -3.27 13.60
CA ALA A 245 -10.35 -4.05 12.87
C ALA A 245 -8.94 -3.97 13.47
N ILE A 246 -8.54 -2.80 13.99
CA ILE A 246 -7.25 -2.64 14.68
C ILE A 246 -7.21 -3.52 15.93
N ALA A 247 -8.25 -3.49 16.77
CA ALA A 247 -8.32 -4.34 17.95
C ALA A 247 -8.29 -5.83 17.58
N SER A 248 -9.13 -6.25 16.62
CA SER A 248 -9.15 -7.63 16.12
C SER A 248 -7.80 -8.06 15.52
N ALA A 249 -7.08 -7.15 14.87
CA ALA A 249 -5.77 -7.41 14.31
C ALA A 249 -4.71 -7.64 15.39
N MET A 250 -4.73 -6.87 16.48
CA MET A 250 -3.82 -7.06 17.61
C MET A 250 -3.98 -8.46 18.19
N ASP A 251 -5.21 -8.88 18.45
CA ASP A 251 -5.51 -10.22 18.95
C ASP A 251 -5.10 -11.31 17.92
N SER A 252 -5.43 -11.10 16.64
CA SER A 252 -5.15 -12.07 15.57
C SER A 252 -3.67 -12.25 15.26
N PHE A 253 -2.85 -11.24 15.56
CA PHE A 253 -1.40 -11.26 15.37
C PHE A 253 -0.62 -11.51 16.66
N GLU A 254 -1.33 -11.77 17.77
CA GLU A 254 -0.76 -12.03 19.09
C GLU A 254 0.12 -10.86 19.58
N LEU A 255 -0.28 -9.62 19.28
CA LEU A 255 0.39 -8.40 19.73
C LEU A 255 -0.22 -7.91 21.04
N ALA A 256 0.61 -7.37 21.94
CA ALA A 256 0.11 -6.80 23.18
C ALA A 256 -0.57 -5.45 22.90
N LEU A 257 -1.69 -5.15 23.57
CA LEU A 257 -2.30 -3.83 23.50
C LEU A 257 -1.58 -2.81 24.41
N PRO A 258 -1.47 -1.53 24.01
CA PRO A 258 -1.81 -0.96 22.71
C PRO A 258 -0.56 -0.77 21.82
N GLN A 259 -0.09 -1.82 21.15
CA GLN A 259 1.07 -1.71 20.26
C GLN A 259 0.71 -1.12 18.88
N LEU A 260 -0.20 -0.15 18.77
CA LEU A 260 -0.40 0.58 17.51
C LEU A 260 0.63 1.71 17.42
N ASN A 261 1.78 1.43 16.80
CA ASN A 261 2.90 2.37 16.82
C ASN A 261 2.92 3.30 15.61
N THR A 262 2.42 2.85 14.45
CA THR A 262 2.45 3.64 13.22
C THR A 262 1.13 3.53 12.46
N LEU A 263 0.51 4.67 12.21
CA LEU A 263 -0.69 4.80 11.39
C LEU A 263 -0.40 5.66 10.16
N TYR A 264 -0.35 5.03 8.99
CA TYR A 264 -0.20 5.72 7.71
C TYR A 264 -1.57 6.08 7.12
N VAL A 265 -1.76 7.37 6.88
CA VAL A 265 -3.05 7.93 6.49
C VAL A 265 -3.03 8.61 5.11
N SER A 266 -1.89 8.56 4.42
CA SER A 266 -1.68 9.20 3.12
C SER A 266 -2.16 10.67 3.10
N SER A 267 -2.61 11.18 1.96
CA SER A 267 -3.14 12.54 1.85
C SER A 267 -4.58 12.66 2.32
N CYS A 268 -5.30 11.54 2.46
CA CYS A 268 -6.75 11.55 2.74
C CYS A 268 -7.12 12.06 4.14
N PHE A 269 -6.15 12.27 5.02
CA PHE A 269 -6.32 12.78 6.38
C PHE A 269 -5.99 14.27 6.54
N ASP A 270 -5.59 14.94 5.46
CA ASP A 270 -5.44 16.38 5.45
C ASP A 270 -6.78 17.07 5.79
N PRO A 271 -6.80 18.08 6.68
CA PRO A 271 -8.02 18.78 7.06
C PRO A 271 -8.77 19.40 5.88
N ARG A 272 -8.10 19.68 4.76
CA ARG A 272 -8.69 20.17 3.51
C ARG A 272 -9.53 19.12 2.80
N PHE A 273 -9.26 17.82 3.01
CA PHE A 273 -10.03 16.72 2.42
C PHE A 273 -10.99 16.08 3.44
N ALA A 274 -10.51 15.80 4.65
CA ALA A 274 -11.31 15.12 5.67
C ALA A 274 -12.20 16.06 6.50
N GLY A 275 -11.89 17.35 6.49
CA GLY A 275 -12.46 18.34 7.39
C GLY A 275 -11.81 18.30 8.78
N PRO A 276 -11.54 19.47 9.42
CA PRO A 276 -10.86 19.52 10.72
C PRO A 276 -11.63 18.81 11.85
N LYS A 277 -12.98 18.87 11.83
CA LYS A 277 -13.82 18.20 12.84
C LYS A 277 -13.71 16.68 12.77
N SER A 278 -13.72 16.11 11.58
CA SER A 278 -13.63 14.66 11.38
C SER A 278 -12.25 14.13 11.76
N ARG A 279 -11.20 14.92 11.48
CA ARG A 279 -9.83 14.64 11.90
C ARG A 279 -9.72 14.56 13.43
N LEU A 280 -10.14 15.61 14.14
CA LEU A 280 -10.07 15.65 15.61
C LEU A 280 -10.89 14.52 16.24
N LYS A 281 -12.11 14.30 15.76
CA LYS A 281 -12.95 13.20 16.24
C LYS A 281 -12.27 11.83 16.10
N PHE A 282 -11.61 11.58 14.97
CA PHE A 282 -10.89 10.32 14.78
C PHE A 282 -9.70 10.15 15.74
N LEU A 283 -8.96 11.22 15.99
CA LEU A 283 -7.88 11.22 16.99
C LEU A 283 -8.42 10.95 18.40
N ASP A 284 -9.56 11.55 18.76
CA ASP A 284 -10.22 11.31 20.04
C ASP A 284 -10.75 9.87 20.14
N ASP A 285 -11.34 9.34 19.07
CA ASP A 285 -11.82 7.96 19.03
C ASP A 285 -10.66 6.94 19.18
N LEU A 286 -9.46 7.24 18.63
CA LEU A 286 -8.25 6.43 18.84
C LEU A 286 -7.83 6.42 20.31
N ARG A 287 -7.75 7.61 20.94
CA ARG A 287 -7.41 7.75 22.36
C ARG A 287 -8.41 7.04 23.26
N MET A 288 -9.71 7.21 23.02
CA MET A 288 -10.77 6.54 23.79
C MET A 288 -10.72 5.03 23.69
N LYS A 289 -10.10 4.48 22.63
CA LYS A 289 -9.86 3.05 22.45
C LYS A 289 -8.54 2.55 23.04
N GLY A 290 -7.83 3.42 23.75
CA GLY A 290 -6.55 3.11 24.38
C GLY A 290 -5.39 3.05 23.39
N PHE A 291 -5.55 3.58 22.18
CA PHE A 291 -4.44 3.78 21.26
C PHE A 291 -3.86 5.18 21.48
N ASP A 292 -3.24 5.38 22.63
CA ASP A 292 -2.42 6.53 22.96
C ASP A 292 -0.99 6.35 22.40
N ASN A 293 -0.25 7.44 22.23
CA ASN A 293 1.14 7.41 21.77
C ASN A 293 1.37 6.80 20.36
N ILE A 294 0.43 6.95 19.43
CA ILE A 294 0.61 6.53 18.02
C ILE A 294 1.40 7.59 17.25
N GLN A 295 2.23 7.16 16.30
CA GLN A 295 2.78 8.06 15.29
C GLN A 295 1.96 8.02 14.00
N ILE A 296 1.45 9.17 13.55
CA ILE A 296 0.71 9.30 12.30
C ILE A 296 1.65 9.76 11.18
N VAL A 297 1.56 9.07 10.04
CA VAL A 297 2.31 9.37 8.82
C VAL A 297 1.34 9.82 7.72
N GLU A 298 1.37 11.10 7.38
CA GLU A 298 0.66 11.69 6.24
C GLU A 298 1.60 11.77 5.03
N SER A 299 1.09 11.56 3.81
CA SER A 299 1.88 11.69 2.58
C SER A 299 1.18 12.62 1.60
N PHE A 300 1.90 13.61 1.11
CA PHE A 300 1.39 14.60 0.18
C PHE A 300 2.09 14.53 -1.16
N LEU A 301 1.29 14.42 -2.24
CA LEU A 301 1.73 14.78 -3.59
C LEU A 301 2.26 16.22 -3.53
N ASN A 302 3.58 16.38 -3.56
CA ASN A 302 4.31 17.65 -3.47
C ASN A 302 4.51 18.26 -2.05
N SER A 303 4.42 17.52 -0.96
CA SER A 303 4.89 18.03 0.36
C SER A 303 5.74 17.03 1.17
N GLY A 304 5.89 15.82 0.64
CA GLY A 304 6.64 14.77 1.32
C GLY A 304 5.80 14.09 2.38
N TRP A 305 6.46 13.39 3.31
CA TRP A 305 5.76 12.73 4.40
C TRP A 305 5.83 13.60 5.65
N ILE A 306 4.69 13.84 6.27
CA ILE A 306 4.55 14.59 7.52
C ILE A 306 4.28 13.58 8.62
N ILE A 307 5.06 13.64 9.69
CA ILE A 307 4.99 12.69 10.79
C ILE A 307 4.80 13.45 12.10
N TYR A 308 3.82 13.03 12.89
CA TYR A 308 3.54 13.62 14.19
C TYR A 308 3.01 12.57 15.15
N ASP A 309 3.24 12.80 16.44
CA ASP A 309 2.74 11.97 17.51
C ASP A 309 1.34 12.41 17.94
N VAL A 310 0.52 11.43 18.28
CA VAL A 310 -0.72 11.63 19.01
C VAL A 310 -0.43 11.25 20.46
N GLU A 311 -0.25 12.28 21.29
CA GLU A 311 -0.24 12.16 22.76
C GLU A 311 -1.64 11.86 23.28
#